data_AF-A0AAE5UWU9-F1
#
_entry.id   AF-A0AAE5UWU9-F1
#
_cell.length_a   1.000
_cell.length_b   1.000
_cell.length_c   1.000
_cell.angle_alpha   90.00
_cell.angle_beta   90.00
_cell.angle_gamma   90.00
#
_symmetry.space_group_name_H-M   'P 1'
#
loop_
_entity.id
_entity.type
_entity.pdbx_description
1 polymer ?
#
loop_
_entity_poly.entity_id
_entity_poly.type
_entity_poly.pdbx_seq_one_letter_code
_entity_poly.pdbx_strand_id
1 'polypeptide(L)'
;MNSILIILGVLIGLIGLIFLALYIAAYRRRPKFNNKGFTELEKRLLIELYGLFDTETQTKLKAQIEYFRPNRKWRQYWEKSMSIELYGDNENPLSDSLKYKRKDESKLATIRFKANEEKFYIEFDNYDGRIWGWKIRPNPKKIMKTTSIEVTSKKINNDPNSFAQTTFKKKKIKSIPKFEGLLGELNAINSINQIYHPIGKKFLKNYIKRIDSKLPDEYLQIIEESEGVDFGYFKILGISEIYTTGLDDGNYYHLAEFDDGVIAVKEEDKSGTIFYCHYSGLLDNLGTDFGTVILDCAKSTTPQHNL
;
A
#
# COMPACT_ATOMS: atom_id res chain seq x y z
N MET A 1 13.38 52.04 32.21
CA MET A 1 12.96 50.79 32.88
C MET A 1 11.56 50.33 32.46
N ASN A 2 10.55 51.20 32.51
CA ASN A 2 9.16 50.83 32.17
C ASN A 2 8.98 50.31 30.73
N SER A 3 9.64 50.91 29.73
CA SER A 3 9.51 50.45 28.33
C SER A 3 10.12 49.06 28.09
N ILE A 4 11.20 48.71 28.80
CA ILE A 4 11.84 47.39 28.70
C ILE A 4 10.94 46.31 29.32
N LEU A 5 10.30 46.60 30.46
CA LEU A 5 9.34 45.70 31.10
C LEU A 5 8.09 45.47 30.24
N ILE A 6 7.60 46.51 29.56
CA ILE A 6 6.48 46.40 28.62
C ILE A 6 6.86 45.51 27.42
N ILE A 7 8.04 45.72 26.83
CA ILE A 7 8.54 44.89 25.71
C ILE A 7 8.71 43.43 26.14
N LEU A 8 9.25 43.19 27.35
CA LEU A 8 9.42 41.84 27.90
C LEU A 8 8.06 41.14 28.12
N GLY A 9 7.07 41.87 28.64
CA GLY A 9 5.71 41.35 28.83
C GLY A 9 5.03 40.97 27.51
N VAL A 10 5.19 41.79 26.47
CA VAL A 10 4.71 41.48 25.10
C VAL A 10 5.41 40.25 24.54
N LEU A 11 6.72 40.12 24.73
CA LEU A 11 7.50 38.98 24.24
C LEU A 11 7.06 37.66 24.91
N ILE A 12 6.86 37.68 26.23
CA ILE A 12 6.36 36.53 27.00
C ILE A 12 4.94 36.14 26.54
N GLY A 13 4.07 37.12 26.29
CA GLY A 13 2.72 36.88 25.77
C GLY A 13 2.73 36.21 24.40
N LEU A 14 3.59 36.67 23.48
CA LEU A 14 3.78 36.07 22.15
C LEU A 14 4.30 34.63 22.24
N ILE A 15 5.29 34.38 23.09
CA ILE A 15 5.81 33.02 23.33
C ILE A 15 4.69 32.11 23.85
N GLY A 16 3.89 32.56 24.81
CA GLY A 16 2.74 31.82 25.33
C GLY A 16 1.71 31.44 24.26
N LEU A 17 1.39 32.37 23.36
CA LEU A 17 0.48 32.11 22.23
C LEU A 17 1.05 31.10 21.23
N ILE A 18 2.35 31.16 20.94
CA ILE A 18 3.02 30.19 20.07
C ILE A 18 2.95 28.78 20.68
N PHE A 19 3.25 28.64 21.98
CA PHE A 19 3.15 27.35 22.66
C PHE A 19 1.72 26.81 22.70
N LEU A 20 0.71 27.67 22.89
CA LEU A 20 -0.69 27.27 22.84
C LEU A 20 -1.09 26.80 21.44
N ALA A 21 -0.67 27.51 20.40
CA ALA A 21 -0.92 27.13 19.01
C ALA A 21 -0.25 25.78 18.67
N LEU A 22 1.00 25.58 19.08
CA LEU A 22 1.72 24.31 18.92
C LEU A 22 1.04 23.16 19.69
N TYR A 23 0.56 23.42 20.91
CA TYR A 23 -0.17 22.44 21.71
C TYR A 23 -1.49 22.04 21.04
N ILE A 24 -2.27 23.00 20.54
CA ILE A 24 -3.51 22.73 19.81
C ILE A 24 -3.22 21.97 18.52
N ALA A 25 -2.18 22.35 17.78
CA ALA A 25 -1.76 21.65 16.57
C ALA A 25 -1.33 20.20 16.88
N ALA A 26 -0.56 19.98 17.94
CA ALA A 26 -0.16 18.65 18.39
C ALA A 26 -1.37 17.81 18.84
N TYR A 27 -2.33 18.41 19.56
CA TYR A 27 -3.54 17.72 20.02
C TYR A 27 -4.48 17.36 18.86
N ARG A 28 -4.63 18.25 17.86
CA ARG A 28 -5.38 17.96 16.63
C ARG A 28 -4.77 16.80 15.83
N ARG A 29 -3.45 16.62 15.89
CA ARG A 29 -2.73 15.52 15.22
C ARG A 29 -2.82 14.19 15.96
N ARG A 30 -3.30 14.15 17.21
CA ARG A 30 -3.40 12.88 17.95
C ARG A 30 -4.56 12.03 17.40
N PRO A 31 -4.33 10.73 17.15
CA PRO A 31 -5.39 9.80 16.75
C PRO A 31 -6.51 9.82 17.79
N LYS A 32 -7.74 10.10 17.36
CA LYS A 32 -8.93 10.04 18.24
C LYS A 32 -9.41 8.60 18.32
N PHE A 33 -8.98 7.92 19.37
CA PHE A 33 -9.45 6.57 19.66
C PHE A 33 -10.89 6.60 20.16
N ASN A 34 -11.64 5.56 19.83
CA ASN A 34 -12.99 5.36 20.34
C ASN A 34 -13.22 3.88 20.65
N ASN A 35 -14.12 3.63 21.60
CA ASN A 35 -14.56 2.29 21.96
C ASN A 35 -15.94 1.99 21.36
N LYS A 36 -16.40 2.79 20.38
CA LYS A 36 -17.67 2.53 19.71
C LYS A 36 -17.54 1.23 18.92
N GLY A 37 -18.63 0.47 18.87
CA GLY A 37 -18.70 -0.75 18.08
C GLY A 37 -18.54 -0.51 16.57
N PHE A 38 -18.67 -1.59 15.82
CA PHE A 38 -18.73 -1.53 14.37
C PHE A 38 -20.08 -1.00 13.90
N THR A 39 -20.04 -0.20 12.85
CA THR A 39 -21.20 0.33 12.13
C THR A 39 -21.94 -0.77 11.37
N GLU A 40 -23.14 -0.50 10.88
CA GLU A 40 -23.92 -1.50 10.13
C GLU A 40 -23.23 -1.94 8.84
N LEU A 41 -22.62 -0.99 8.12
CA LEU A 41 -21.82 -1.31 6.93
C LEU A 41 -20.64 -2.24 7.27
N GLU A 42 -19.88 -1.92 8.33
CA GLU A 42 -18.75 -2.73 8.77
C GLU A 42 -19.19 -4.13 9.19
N LYS A 43 -20.29 -4.26 9.95
CA LYS A 43 -20.85 -5.58 10.33
C LYS A 43 -21.23 -6.40 9.10
N ARG A 44 -21.88 -5.78 8.11
CA ARG A 44 -22.27 -6.44 6.87
C ARG A 44 -21.03 -6.92 6.10
N LEU A 45 -20.00 -6.09 5.96
CA LEU A 45 -18.76 -6.45 5.27
C LEU A 45 -17.97 -7.54 6.03
N LEU A 46 -18.00 -7.55 7.36
CA LEU A 46 -17.40 -8.61 8.16
C LEU A 46 -18.12 -9.96 7.96
N ILE A 47 -19.45 -9.97 7.81
CA ILE A 47 -20.18 -11.19 7.44
C ILE A 47 -19.71 -11.72 6.08
N GLU A 48 -19.53 -10.83 5.10
CA GLU A 48 -19.03 -11.21 3.78
C GLU A 48 -17.59 -11.75 3.83
N LEU A 49 -16.74 -11.17 4.70
CA LEU A 49 -15.38 -11.63 4.98
C LEU A 49 -15.38 -13.03 5.60
N TYR A 50 -16.22 -13.29 6.60
CA TYR A 50 -16.33 -14.60 7.23
C TYR A 50 -16.68 -15.72 6.25
N GLY A 51 -17.50 -15.39 5.24
CA GLY A 51 -17.91 -16.34 4.21
C GLY A 51 -16.80 -16.72 3.21
N LEU A 52 -15.62 -16.09 3.27
CA LEU A 52 -14.50 -16.42 2.38
C LEU A 52 -13.68 -17.62 2.86
N PHE A 53 -13.67 -17.90 4.16
CA PHE A 53 -12.73 -18.82 4.76
C PHE A 53 -13.38 -20.13 5.24
N ASP A 54 -12.54 -21.15 5.44
CA ASP A 54 -12.92 -22.41 6.07
C ASP A 54 -13.41 -22.20 7.51
N THR A 55 -14.07 -23.22 8.06
CA THR A 55 -14.71 -23.15 9.39
C THR A 55 -13.72 -22.81 10.52
N GLU A 56 -12.47 -23.29 10.48
CA GLU A 56 -11.48 -23.01 11.52
C GLU A 56 -11.08 -21.53 11.48
N THR A 57 -10.68 -21.05 10.31
CA THR A 57 -10.28 -19.65 10.10
C THR A 57 -11.43 -18.69 10.38
N GLN A 58 -12.65 -19.06 9.96
CA GLN A 58 -13.86 -18.29 10.23
C GLN A 58 -14.12 -18.16 11.73
N THR A 59 -13.98 -19.27 12.49
CA THR A 59 -14.20 -19.27 13.94
C THR A 59 -13.19 -18.36 14.65
N LYS A 60 -11.91 -18.48 14.30
CA LYS A 60 -10.85 -17.59 14.81
C LYS A 60 -11.14 -16.13 14.48
N LEU A 61 -11.49 -15.83 13.23
CA LEU A 61 -11.77 -14.46 12.79
C LEU A 61 -12.98 -13.84 13.53
N LYS A 62 -14.07 -14.60 13.69
CA LYS A 62 -15.23 -14.17 14.48
C LYS A 62 -14.84 -13.88 15.93
N ALA A 63 -14.08 -14.77 16.57
CA ALA A 63 -13.60 -14.57 17.95
C ALA A 63 -12.69 -13.33 18.09
N GLN A 64 -11.80 -13.09 17.12
CA GLN A 64 -10.98 -11.87 17.09
C GLN A 64 -11.85 -10.60 16.98
N ILE A 65 -12.87 -10.60 16.12
CA ILE A 65 -13.78 -9.46 15.98
C ILE A 65 -14.60 -9.22 17.25
N GLU A 66 -15.07 -10.27 17.90
CA GLU A 66 -15.74 -10.18 19.21
C GLU A 66 -14.83 -9.54 20.26
N TYR A 67 -13.57 -9.97 20.32
CA TYR A 67 -12.56 -9.38 21.19
C TYR A 67 -12.36 -7.88 20.91
N PHE A 68 -12.21 -7.48 19.65
CA PHE A 68 -11.98 -6.07 19.31
C PHE A 68 -13.22 -5.18 19.41
N ARG A 69 -14.44 -5.75 19.40
CA ARG A 69 -15.68 -4.98 19.40
C ARG A 69 -15.81 -3.99 20.57
N PRO A 70 -15.60 -4.36 21.84
CA PRO A 70 -15.63 -3.42 22.96
C PRO A 70 -14.32 -2.60 23.10
N ASN A 71 -13.24 -3.05 22.47
CA ASN A 71 -11.90 -2.50 22.67
C ASN A 71 -11.65 -1.22 21.86
N ARG A 72 -10.48 -0.63 22.15
CA ARG A 72 -9.97 0.61 21.59
C ARG A 72 -9.76 0.46 20.08
N LYS A 73 -10.31 1.40 19.31
CA LYS A 73 -10.13 1.46 17.86
C LYS A 73 -9.76 2.86 17.45
N TRP A 74 -8.96 2.99 16.42
CA TRP A 74 -8.79 4.26 15.74
C TRP A 74 -9.56 4.21 14.43
N ARG A 75 -10.62 5.03 14.30
CA ARG A 75 -11.39 5.16 13.06
C ARG A 75 -11.19 6.57 12.54
N GLN A 76 -10.63 6.70 11.34
CA GLN A 76 -10.31 7.99 10.72
C GLN A 76 -10.96 8.09 9.35
N TYR A 77 -11.63 9.22 9.14
CA TYR A 77 -12.14 9.60 7.82
C TYR A 77 -11.15 10.55 7.17
N TRP A 78 -10.69 10.18 5.99
CA TRP A 78 -9.88 11.00 5.10
C TRP A 78 -10.77 11.56 4.00
N GLU A 79 -10.25 12.45 3.16
CA GLU A 79 -11.03 12.94 2.02
C GLU A 79 -11.52 11.80 1.11
N LYS A 80 -10.61 10.87 0.80
CA LYS A 80 -10.80 9.81 -0.21
C LYS A 80 -11.05 8.42 0.37
N SER A 81 -10.96 8.24 1.69
CA SER A 81 -11.09 6.92 2.33
C SER A 81 -11.55 6.99 3.78
N MET A 82 -11.87 5.83 4.34
CA MET A 82 -11.96 5.65 5.79
C MET A 82 -11.09 4.46 6.18
N SER A 83 -10.30 4.62 7.25
CA SER A 83 -9.51 3.55 7.84
C SER A 83 -9.99 3.25 9.25
N ILE A 84 -9.89 1.99 9.64
CA ILE A 84 -9.95 1.58 11.03
C ILE A 84 -8.75 0.70 11.38
N GLU A 85 -8.20 0.93 12.55
CA GLU A 85 -7.17 0.10 13.16
C GLU A 85 -7.66 -0.40 14.52
N LEU A 86 -7.43 -1.68 14.77
CA LEU A 86 -7.90 -2.41 15.94
C LEU A 86 -6.76 -2.55 16.95
N TYR A 87 -6.89 -1.83 18.05
CA TYR A 87 -5.96 -1.87 19.16
C TYR A 87 -6.50 -2.81 20.23
N GLY A 88 -5.67 -3.75 20.65
CA GLY A 88 -6.01 -4.67 21.73
C GLY A 88 -6.03 -3.98 23.09
N ASP A 89 -6.36 -4.76 24.09
CA ASP A 89 -6.11 -4.44 25.48
C ASP A 89 -4.75 -5.03 25.88
N ASN A 90 -3.90 -4.21 26.49
CA ASN A 90 -2.59 -4.66 26.98
C ASN A 90 -2.73 -5.53 28.23
N GLU A 91 -3.77 -5.34 29.04
CA GLU A 91 -4.02 -6.12 30.25
C GLU A 91 -4.64 -7.48 29.90
N ASN A 92 -5.53 -7.50 28.91
CA ASN A 92 -6.20 -8.69 28.41
C ASN A 92 -5.88 -8.89 26.91
N PRO A 93 -4.67 -9.34 26.55
CA PRO A 93 -4.29 -9.51 25.15
C PRO A 93 -5.11 -10.61 24.47
N LEU A 94 -5.25 -10.51 23.14
CA LEU A 94 -5.84 -11.56 22.32
C LEU A 94 -5.05 -12.87 22.51
N SER A 95 -5.74 -13.95 22.88
CA SER A 95 -5.12 -15.27 23.06
C SER A 95 -4.41 -15.76 21.80
N ASP A 96 -3.22 -16.33 21.95
CA ASP A 96 -2.45 -16.91 20.84
C ASP A 96 -3.19 -18.06 20.13
N SER A 97 -4.09 -18.75 20.82
CA SER A 97 -4.94 -19.80 20.22
C SER A 97 -5.90 -19.25 19.14
N LEU A 98 -6.22 -17.95 19.21
CA LEU A 98 -7.07 -17.26 18.25
C LEU A 98 -6.26 -16.70 17.07
N LYS A 99 -4.93 -16.73 17.13
CA LYS A 99 -4.07 -16.21 16.07
C LYS A 99 -3.91 -17.21 14.92
N TYR A 100 -3.71 -16.67 13.73
CA TYR A 100 -3.34 -17.37 12.52
C TYR A 100 -1.85 -17.73 12.51
N LYS A 101 -1.45 -18.63 11.60
CA LYS A 101 -0.04 -19.00 11.42
C LYS A 101 0.79 -17.85 10.83
N ARG A 102 0.21 -17.08 9.90
CA ARG A 102 0.87 -15.97 9.22
C ARG A 102 0.93 -14.74 10.11
N LYS A 103 2.14 -14.20 10.36
CA LYS A 103 2.36 -13.08 11.30
C LYS A 103 2.84 -11.78 10.68
N ASP A 104 3.28 -11.79 9.43
CA ASP A 104 3.66 -10.58 8.70
C ASP A 104 2.45 -9.69 8.42
N GLU A 105 2.73 -8.40 8.27
CA GLU A 105 1.74 -7.44 7.79
C GLU A 105 1.39 -7.78 6.34
N SER A 106 0.11 -8.05 6.09
CA SER A 106 -0.37 -8.37 4.74
C SER A 106 -1.85 -8.04 4.58
N LYS A 107 -2.27 -7.89 3.32
CA LYS A 107 -3.68 -7.79 2.96
C LYS A 107 -4.31 -9.18 3.07
N LEU A 108 -5.29 -9.35 3.95
CA LEU A 108 -6.01 -10.61 4.14
C LEU A 108 -6.98 -10.86 2.98
N ALA A 109 -7.87 -9.90 2.74
CA ALA A 109 -8.94 -10.05 1.75
C ALA A 109 -9.42 -8.69 1.23
N THR A 110 -9.97 -8.72 0.02
CA THR A 110 -10.59 -7.57 -0.64
C THR A 110 -12.03 -7.91 -0.99
N ILE A 111 -12.95 -7.02 -0.67
CA ILE A 111 -14.37 -7.13 -1.06
C ILE A 111 -14.76 -5.87 -1.81
N ARG A 112 -15.26 -6.04 -3.03
CA ARG A 112 -15.82 -4.97 -3.84
C ARG A 112 -17.34 -5.05 -3.77
N PHE A 113 -17.99 -3.90 -3.60
CA PHE A 113 -19.42 -3.84 -3.44
C PHE A 113 -19.99 -2.53 -4.00
N LYS A 114 -21.29 -2.50 -4.23
CA LYS A 114 -22.04 -1.29 -4.51
C LYS A 114 -22.97 -0.94 -3.36
N ALA A 115 -23.12 0.35 -3.11
CA ALA A 115 -24.12 0.90 -2.22
C ALA A 115 -24.62 2.21 -2.84
N ASN A 116 -25.94 2.36 -3.00
CA ASN A 116 -26.54 3.51 -3.67
C ASN A 116 -25.95 3.76 -5.07
N GLU A 117 -25.80 2.69 -5.88
CA GLU A 117 -25.21 2.71 -7.24
C GLU A 117 -23.73 3.10 -7.34
N GLU A 118 -23.14 3.64 -6.27
CA GLU A 118 -21.72 3.94 -6.16
C GLU A 118 -20.92 2.66 -5.86
N LYS A 119 -19.72 2.55 -6.45
CA LYS A 119 -18.80 1.42 -6.27
C LYS A 119 -17.83 1.72 -5.12
N PHE A 120 -17.66 0.72 -4.26
CA PHE A 120 -16.74 0.75 -3.14
C PHE A 120 -15.91 -0.53 -3.11
N TYR A 121 -14.80 -0.47 -2.39
CA TYR A 121 -14.08 -1.64 -1.96
C TYR A 121 -13.57 -1.48 -0.54
N ILE A 122 -13.44 -2.61 0.15
CA ILE A 122 -12.82 -2.73 1.46
C ILE A 122 -11.62 -3.68 1.36
N GLU A 123 -10.53 -3.27 1.98
CA GLU A 123 -9.33 -4.08 2.18
C GLU A 123 -9.23 -4.40 3.66
N PHE A 124 -9.18 -5.69 3.99
CA PHE A 124 -8.92 -6.16 5.35
C PHE A 124 -7.46 -6.54 5.46
N ASP A 125 -6.80 -6.06 6.50
CA ASP A 125 -5.38 -6.29 6.73
C ASP A 125 -5.16 -7.16 7.97
N ASN A 126 -4.09 -7.95 7.94
CA ASN A 126 -3.64 -8.79 9.04
C ASN A 126 -2.22 -8.44 9.47
N TYR A 127 -1.96 -8.58 10.77
CA TYR A 127 -0.65 -8.41 11.39
C TYR A 127 -0.58 -9.24 12.69
N ASP A 128 0.58 -9.81 13.01
CA ASP A 128 0.80 -10.67 14.19
C ASP A 128 -0.27 -11.77 14.36
N GLY A 129 -0.63 -12.43 13.24
CA GLY A 129 -1.58 -13.55 13.27
C GLY A 129 -3.01 -13.11 13.56
N ARG A 130 -3.37 -11.84 13.44
CA ARG A 130 -4.75 -11.38 13.67
C ARG A 130 -5.18 -10.36 12.64
N ILE A 131 -6.49 -10.13 12.56
CA ILE A 131 -7.02 -8.95 11.88
C ILE A 131 -6.49 -7.69 12.55
N TRP A 132 -5.91 -6.81 11.75
CA TRP A 132 -5.32 -5.55 12.19
C TRP A 132 -6.30 -4.39 12.03
N GLY A 133 -7.01 -4.36 10.90
CA GLY A 133 -7.86 -3.24 10.54
C GLY A 133 -8.42 -3.41 9.14
N TRP A 134 -9.03 -2.34 8.65
CA TRP A 134 -9.48 -2.28 7.27
C TRP A 134 -9.56 -0.86 6.75
N LYS A 135 -9.54 -0.73 5.43
CA LYS A 135 -9.73 0.53 4.72
C LYS A 135 -10.83 0.40 3.69
N ILE A 136 -11.75 1.37 3.67
CA ILE A 136 -12.82 1.46 2.68
C ILE A 136 -12.56 2.66 1.76
N ARG A 137 -12.67 2.43 0.46
CA ARG A 137 -12.57 3.47 -0.59
C ARG A 137 -13.73 3.34 -1.59
N PRO A 138 -14.24 4.45 -2.15
CA PRO A 138 -14.02 5.83 -1.69
C PRO A 138 -14.57 6.04 -0.27
N ASN A 139 -14.45 7.25 0.29
CA ASN A 139 -14.87 7.50 1.68
C ASN A 139 -16.35 7.11 1.92
N PRO A 140 -16.63 6.11 2.79
CA PRO A 140 -17.97 5.57 3.00
C PRO A 140 -18.84 6.40 3.97
N LYS A 141 -18.44 7.61 4.36
CA LYS A 141 -19.12 8.39 5.42
C LYS A 141 -20.64 8.51 5.23
N LYS A 142 -21.11 8.59 3.98
CA LYS A 142 -22.54 8.69 3.63
C LYS A 142 -23.31 7.36 3.75
N ILE A 143 -22.61 6.22 3.72
CA ILE A 143 -23.20 4.87 3.69
C ILE A 143 -22.93 4.04 4.96
N MET A 144 -22.32 4.61 6.00
CA MET A 144 -21.93 3.88 7.22
C MET A 144 -23.11 3.18 7.94
N LYS A 145 -24.35 3.67 7.75
CA LYS A 145 -25.57 3.12 8.37
C LYS A 145 -26.31 2.12 7.46
N THR A 146 -25.84 1.92 6.24
CA THR A 146 -26.49 1.03 5.28
C THR A 146 -26.29 -0.43 5.69
N THR A 147 -27.36 -1.21 5.61
CA THR A 147 -27.36 -2.68 5.80
C THR A 147 -27.39 -3.45 4.48
N SER A 148 -27.82 -2.80 3.40
CA SER A 148 -27.94 -3.39 2.06
C SER A 148 -26.76 -2.99 1.17
N ILE A 149 -25.98 -3.98 0.75
CA ILE A 149 -24.89 -3.82 -0.22
C ILE A 149 -25.02 -4.93 -1.28
N GLU A 150 -24.66 -4.61 -2.52
CA GLU A 150 -24.49 -5.60 -3.58
C GLU A 150 -23.01 -5.94 -3.65
N VAL A 151 -22.61 -7.15 -3.23
CA VAL A 151 -21.22 -7.58 -3.37
C VAL A 151 -20.95 -7.94 -4.82
N THR A 152 -20.00 -7.24 -5.44
CA THR A 152 -19.65 -7.44 -6.85
C THR A 152 -18.44 -8.35 -7.02
N SER A 153 -17.55 -8.42 -6.03
CA SER A 153 -16.39 -9.33 -6.05
C SER A 153 -15.87 -9.58 -4.64
N LYS A 154 -15.27 -10.75 -4.41
CA LYS A 154 -14.55 -11.10 -3.20
C LYS A 154 -13.28 -11.87 -3.55
N LYS A 155 -12.21 -11.60 -2.81
CA LYS A 155 -10.91 -12.25 -3.02
C LYS A 155 -10.19 -12.44 -1.69
N ILE A 156 -9.63 -13.63 -1.49
CA ILE A 156 -8.57 -13.84 -0.49
C ILE A 156 -7.25 -13.41 -1.14
N ASN A 157 -6.62 -12.37 -0.61
CA ASN A 157 -5.34 -11.88 -1.11
C ASN A 157 -4.19 -12.72 -0.55
N ASN A 158 -4.25 -13.04 0.74
CA ASN A 158 -3.28 -13.88 1.42
C ASN A 158 -3.99 -14.85 2.35
N ASP A 159 -3.73 -16.15 2.19
CA ASP A 159 -4.23 -17.16 3.11
C ASP A 159 -3.58 -16.95 4.50
N PRO A 160 -4.37 -16.71 5.57
CA PRO A 160 -3.84 -16.44 6.90
C PRO A 160 -3.12 -17.64 7.53
N ASN A 161 -3.36 -18.86 7.04
CA ASN A 161 -2.71 -20.07 7.52
C ASN A 161 -1.54 -20.52 6.64
N SER A 162 -1.32 -19.85 5.51
CA SER A 162 -0.13 -20.07 4.68
C SER A 162 1.13 -19.53 5.35
N PHE A 163 2.29 -20.08 4.97
CA PHE A 163 3.56 -19.51 5.40
C PHE A 163 3.76 -18.12 4.77
N ALA A 164 4.13 -17.16 5.61
CA ALA A 164 4.69 -15.90 5.15
C ALA A 164 5.91 -16.21 4.27
N GLN A 165 5.92 -15.71 3.04
CA GLN A 165 7.11 -15.82 2.21
C GLN A 165 8.16 -14.92 2.85
N THR A 166 9.32 -15.48 3.20
CA THR A 166 10.42 -14.69 3.75
C THR A 166 10.85 -13.63 2.74
N THR A 167 11.18 -12.44 3.23
CA THR A 167 11.71 -11.35 2.41
C THR A 167 12.88 -11.89 1.59
N PHE A 168 12.80 -11.79 0.26
CA PHE A 168 13.87 -12.26 -0.60
C PHE A 168 15.10 -11.39 -0.41
N LYS A 169 16.21 -11.98 0.04
CA LYS A 169 17.46 -11.26 0.22
C LYS A 169 18.17 -11.14 -1.11
N LYS A 170 18.03 -9.98 -1.77
CA LYS A 170 18.74 -9.66 -3.01
C LYS A 170 20.25 -9.77 -2.81
N LYS A 171 20.94 -10.26 -3.83
CA LYS A 171 22.41 -10.34 -3.88
C LYS A 171 22.90 -9.48 -5.03
N LYS A 172 23.73 -8.47 -4.74
CA LYS A 172 24.34 -7.63 -5.77
C LYS A 172 25.25 -8.46 -6.66
N ILE A 173 25.21 -8.21 -7.96
CA ILE A 173 26.17 -8.74 -8.92
C ILE A 173 27.44 -7.87 -8.84
N LYS A 174 28.61 -8.50 -8.73
CA LYS A 174 29.89 -7.79 -8.55
C LYS A 174 30.36 -7.03 -9.80
N SER A 175 30.07 -7.58 -10.99
CA SER A 175 30.45 -7.02 -12.28
C SER A 175 29.21 -6.99 -13.16
N ILE A 176 28.84 -5.81 -13.65
CA ILE A 176 27.69 -5.62 -14.52
C ILE A 176 27.99 -6.34 -15.85
N PRO A 177 27.21 -7.37 -16.24
CA PRO A 177 27.43 -8.05 -17.50
C PRO A 177 26.94 -7.17 -18.65
N LYS A 178 27.35 -7.51 -19.88
CA LYS A 178 26.79 -6.88 -21.06
C LYS A 178 25.37 -7.41 -21.28
N PHE A 179 24.41 -6.49 -21.39
CA PHE A 179 23.02 -6.81 -21.69
C PHE A 179 22.70 -6.47 -23.15
N GLU A 180 21.78 -7.23 -23.72
CA GLU A 180 21.18 -6.97 -25.03
C GLU A 180 19.70 -6.60 -24.83
N GLY A 181 19.00 -6.19 -25.89
CA GLY A 181 17.60 -5.80 -25.83
C GLY A 181 17.34 -4.57 -24.95
N LEU A 182 16.15 -4.48 -24.35
CA LEU A 182 15.70 -3.30 -23.61
C LEU A 182 16.65 -2.89 -22.48
N LEU A 183 17.19 -3.85 -21.72
CA LEU A 183 18.14 -3.54 -20.65
C LEU A 183 19.48 -3.01 -21.19
N GLY A 184 19.91 -3.52 -22.35
CA GLY A 184 21.07 -2.98 -23.07
C GLY A 184 20.84 -1.56 -23.59
N GLU A 185 19.65 -1.27 -24.13
CA GLU A 185 19.27 0.08 -24.59
C GLU A 185 19.21 1.08 -23.44
N LEU A 186 18.60 0.70 -22.31
CA LEU A 186 18.58 1.54 -21.10
C LEU A 186 19.99 1.80 -20.59
N ASN A 187 20.86 0.79 -20.57
CA ASN A 187 22.25 0.93 -20.15
C ASN A 187 23.08 1.85 -21.06
N ALA A 188 22.67 2.04 -22.32
CA ALA A 188 23.29 2.98 -23.25
C ALA A 188 22.83 4.43 -23.01
N ILE A 189 21.62 4.64 -22.45
CA ILE A 189 21.09 5.97 -22.07
C ILE A 189 21.69 6.39 -20.73
N ASN A 190 21.56 5.54 -19.71
CA ASN A 190 22.17 5.71 -18.40
C ASN A 190 22.91 4.45 -18.03
N SER A 191 24.18 4.56 -17.66
CA SER A 191 24.92 3.38 -17.22
C SER A 191 24.33 2.80 -15.94
N ILE A 192 24.17 1.47 -15.90
CA ILE A 192 23.75 0.75 -14.71
C ILE A 192 24.74 1.05 -13.58
N ASN A 193 24.21 1.52 -12.44
CA ASN A 193 24.96 1.74 -11.21
C ASN A 193 25.01 0.45 -10.38
N GLN A 194 23.86 -0.21 -10.21
CA GLN A 194 23.76 -1.46 -9.45
C GLN A 194 22.76 -2.42 -10.06
N ILE A 195 23.05 -3.72 -9.90
CA ILE A 195 22.19 -4.79 -10.41
C ILE A 195 22.26 -6.01 -9.49
N TYR A 196 21.16 -6.77 -9.43
CA TYR A 196 21.00 -7.88 -8.50
C TYR A 196 20.80 -9.20 -9.22
N HIS A 197 21.27 -10.30 -8.61
CA HIS A 197 21.04 -11.64 -9.13
C HIS A 197 19.55 -11.92 -9.30
N PRO A 198 19.14 -12.51 -10.43
CA PRO A 198 17.73 -12.80 -10.69
C PRO A 198 17.18 -13.78 -9.66
N ILE A 199 15.89 -13.65 -9.39
CA ILE A 199 15.18 -14.58 -8.53
C ILE A 199 14.93 -15.91 -9.27
N GLY A 200 15.11 -17.03 -8.58
CA GLY A 200 14.92 -18.35 -9.20
C GLY A 200 13.49 -18.54 -9.73
N LYS A 201 13.34 -19.18 -10.90
CA LYS A 201 12.05 -19.32 -11.63
C LYS A 201 10.86 -19.78 -10.77
N LYS A 202 11.08 -20.68 -9.82
CA LYS A 202 10.01 -21.15 -8.89
C LYS A 202 9.53 -20.03 -7.98
N PHE A 203 10.44 -19.22 -7.45
CA PHE A 203 10.12 -18.07 -6.61
C PHE A 203 9.50 -16.94 -7.43
N LEU A 204 10.02 -16.68 -8.64
CA LEU A 204 9.46 -15.70 -9.58
C LEU A 204 7.97 -15.95 -9.83
N LYS A 205 7.61 -17.20 -10.17
CA LYS A 205 6.21 -17.60 -10.38
C LYS A 205 5.32 -17.32 -9.18
N ASN A 206 5.83 -17.44 -7.95
CA ASN A 206 5.05 -17.15 -6.75
C ASN A 206 4.83 -15.65 -6.55
N TYR A 207 5.83 -14.82 -6.84
CA TYR A 207 5.68 -13.36 -6.78
C TYR A 207 4.72 -12.86 -7.85
N ILE A 208 4.87 -13.30 -9.09
CA ILE A 208 3.97 -12.92 -10.20
C ILE A 208 2.51 -13.27 -9.86
N LYS A 209 2.25 -14.46 -9.31
CA LYS A 209 0.89 -14.87 -8.90
C LYS A 209 0.25 -13.98 -7.84
N ARG A 210 1.05 -13.29 -7.03
CA ARG A 210 0.56 -12.38 -5.98
C ARG A 210 0.21 -10.99 -6.52
N ILE A 211 0.79 -10.62 -7.66
CA ILE A 211 0.51 -9.36 -8.33
C ILE A 211 -0.75 -9.56 -9.16
N ASP A 212 -1.84 -8.95 -8.73
CA ASP A 212 -3.12 -9.12 -9.40
C ASP A 212 -3.26 -8.24 -10.65
N SER A 213 -2.22 -8.11 -11.44
CA SER A 213 -2.23 -7.31 -12.68
C SER A 213 -1.61 -8.10 -13.81
N LYS A 214 -1.94 -7.75 -15.04
CA LYS A 214 -1.09 -8.12 -16.18
C LYS A 214 0.17 -7.26 -16.08
N LEU A 215 1.32 -7.89 -15.83
CA LEU A 215 2.63 -7.25 -15.91
C LEU A 215 3.06 -7.17 -17.38
N PRO A 216 3.77 -6.11 -17.80
CA PRO A 216 4.32 -6.02 -19.15
C PRO A 216 5.36 -7.12 -19.41
N ASP A 217 5.37 -7.67 -20.61
CA ASP A 217 6.27 -8.77 -20.96
C ASP A 217 7.73 -8.30 -20.96
N GLU A 218 7.98 -7.08 -21.40
CA GLU A 218 9.30 -6.45 -21.41
C GLU A 218 9.84 -6.21 -19.99
N TYR A 219 8.96 -5.86 -19.05
CA TYR A 219 9.31 -5.78 -17.62
C TYR A 219 9.70 -7.18 -17.11
N LEU A 220 8.91 -8.21 -17.42
CA LEU A 220 9.20 -9.58 -16.98
C LEU A 220 10.52 -10.11 -17.54
N GLN A 221 10.88 -9.76 -18.78
CA GLN A 221 12.18 -10.10 -19.37
C GLN A 221 13.34 -9.51 -18.54
N ILE A 222 13.25 -8.24 -18.13
CA ILE A 222 14.24 -7.63 -17.23
C ILE A 222 14.31 -8.39 -15.90
N ILE A 223 13.16 -8.78 -15.34
CA ILE A 223 13.10 -9.53 -14.07
C ILE A 223 13.70 -10.94 -14.16
N GLU A 224 13.59 -11.59 -15.33
CA GLU A 224 14.25 -12.87 -15.57
C GLU A 224 15.78 -12.76 -15.56
N GLU A 225 16.33 -11.60 -15.93
CA GLU A 225 17.76 -11.32 -15.93
C GLU A 225 18.25 -10.71 -14.60
N SER A 226 17.38 -10.01 -13.86
CA SER A 226 17.75 -9.34 -12.62
C SER A 226 16.61 -9.14 -11.63
N GLU A 227 16.93 -9.21 -10.33
CA GLU A 227 15.99 -8.79 -9.26
C GLU A 227 16.07 -7.26 -9.03
N GLY A 228 15.83 -6.50 -10.09
CA GLY A 228 15.86 -5.04 -10.12
C GLY A 228 17.20 -4.45 -10.54
N VAL A 229 17.14 -3.24 -11.09
CA VAL A 229 18.28 -2.53 -11.69
C VAL A 229 18.23 -1.06 -11.27
N ASP A 230 19.37 -0.52 -10.84
CA ASP A 230 19.53 0.88 -10.44
C ASP A 230 20.47 1.57 -11.43
N PHE A 231 19.99 2.66 -12.04
CA PHE A 231 20.70 3.50 -13.00
C PHE A 231 21.18 4.84 -12.39
N GLY A 232 21.06 5.00 -11.07
CA GLY A 232 21.38 6.24 -10.35
C GLY A 232 20.24 7.25 -10.36
N TYR A 233 19.73 7.62 -11.54
CA TYR A 233 18.64 8.60 -11.71
C TYR A 233 17.24 7.97 -11.65
N PHE A 234 17.16 6.68 -11.93
CA PHE A 234 15.93 5.91 -11.80
C PHE A 234 16.29 4.46 -11.51
N LYS A 235 15.31 3.69 -11.08
CA LYS A 235 15.48 2.26 -10.83
C LYS A 235 14.27 1.48 -11.35
N ILE A 236 14.54 0.30 -11.89
CA ILE A 236 13.53 -0.71 -12.18
C ILE A 236 13.47 -1.64 -10.97
N LEU A 237 12.30 -1.75 -10.35
CA LEU A 237 12.10 -2.52 -9.13
C LEU A 237 12.11 -4.02 -9.44
N GLY A 238 12.77 -4.81 -8.60
CA GLY A 238 12.66 -6.27 -8.63
C GLY A 238 11.23 -6.72 -8.27
N ILE A 239 10.83 -7.92 -8.71
CA ILE A 239 9.48 -8.45 -8.44
C ILE A 239 9.18 -8.58 -6.93
N SER A 240 10.20 -8.86 -6.13
CA SER A 240 10.11 -8.97 -4.66
C SER A 240 10.09 -7.61 -3.95
N GLU A 241 10.37 -6.53 -4.69
CA GLU A 241 10.34 -5.15 -4.21
C GLU A 241 9.09 -4.41 -4.67
N ILE A 242 8.23 -5.01 -5.50
CA ILE A 242 6.99 -4.38 -5.90
C ILE A 242 6.15 -4.06 -4.67
N TYR A 243 5.89 -2.78 -4.47
CA TYR A 243 4.94 -2.25 -3.50
C TYR A 243 3.82 -1.51 -4.23
N THR A 244 2.81 -1.06 -3.48
CA THR A 244 1.63 -0.42 -4.05
C THR A 244 1.36 0.96 -3.48
N THR A 245 0.94 1.89 -4.33
CA THR A 245 0.26 3.12 -3.91
C THR A 245 -1.23 3.01 -4.16
N GLY A 246 -2.04 3.38 -3.17
CA GLY A 246 -3.49 3.43 -3.29
C GLY A 246 -3.96 4.83 -3.69
N LEU A 247 -4.51 4.95 -4.90
CA LEU A 247 -5.17 6.15 -5.43
C LEU A 247 -6.70 6.01 -5.32
N ASP A 248 -7.44 7.01 -5.78
CA ASP A 248 -8.91 7.09 -5.64
C ASP A 248 -9.63 5.96 -6.37
N ASP A 249 -9.06 5.55 -7.50
CA ASP A 249 -9.66 4.61 -8.43
C ASP A 249 -9.05 3.20 -8.35
N GLY A 250 -8.10 2.96 -7.43
CA GLY A 250 -7.53 1.65 -7.16
C GLY A 250 -6.10 1.71 -6.60
N ASN A 251 -5.50 0.53 -6.41
CA ASN A 251 -4.08 0.43 -6.09
C ASN A 251 -3.25 0.19 -7.35
N TYR A 252 -2.00 0.63 -7.32
CA TYR A 252 -1.06 0.60 -8.42
C TYR A 252 0.22 -0.09 -7.98
N TYR A 253 0.63 -1.15 -8.67
CA TYR A 253 1.88 -1.88 -8.43
C TYR A 253 3.04 -1.15 -9.13
N HIS A 254 4.05 -0.75 -8.37
CA HIS A 254 5.16 0.02 -8.89
C HIS A 254 6.14 -0.91 -9.61
N LEU A 255 6.54 -0.53 -10.84
CA LEU A 255 7.49 -1.28 -11.67
C LEU A 255 8.83 -0.57 -11.79
N ALA A 256 8.81 0.76 -11.93
CA ALA A 256 10.01 1.59 -11.95
C ALA A 256 9.76 2.90 -11.20
N GLU A 257 10.81 3.46 -10.62
CA GLU A 257 10.77 4.63 -9.75
C GLU A 257 11.75 5.69 -10.26
N PHE A 258 11.24 6.91 -10.34
CA PHE A 258 11.92 8.13 -10.76
C PHE A 258 11.79 9.17 -9.62
N ASP A 259 12.46 10.32 -9.76
CA ASP A 259 12.48 11.36 -8.74
C ASP A 259 11.10 12.00 -8.48
N ASP A 260 10.24 12.09 -9.50
CA ASP A 260 8.95 12.77 -9.45
C ASP A 260 7.73 11.83 -9.50
N GLY A 261 7.95 10.53 -9.73
CA GLY A 261 6.88 9.55 -9.74
C GLY A 261 7.32 8.13 -10.05
N VAL A 262 6.35 7.30 -10.40
CA VAL A 262 6.56 5.88 -10.64
C VAL A 262 5.81 5.41 -11.87
N ILE A 263 6.43 4.50 -12.63
CA ILE A 263 5.72 3.70 -13.61
C ILE A 263 5.05 2.54 -12.89
N ALA A 264 3.77 2.35 -13.10
CA ALA A 264 2.98 1.36 -12.39
C ALA A 264 1.93 0.69 -13.28
N VAL A 265 1.42 -0.45 -12.81
CA VAL A 265 0.23 -1.11 -13.38
C VAL A 265 -0.87 -1.21 -12.34
N LYS A 266 -2.12 -1.11 -12.78
CA LYS A 266 -3.27 -1.06 -11.87
C LYS A 266 -3.65 -2.45 -11.36
N GLU A 267 -3.90 -2.59 -10.06
CA GLU A 267 -4.41 -3.82 -9.46
C GLU A 267 -5.74 -4.23 -10.12
N GLU A 268 -5.84 -5.52 -10.44
CA GLU A 268 -6.90 -6.19 -11.20
C GLU A 268 -6.98 -5.86 -12.69
N ASP A 269 -6.19 -4.93 -13.22
CA ASP A 269 -6.17 -4.65 -14.65
C ASP A 269 -5.48 -5.78 -15.43
N LYS A 270 -6.20 -6.32 -16.42
CA LYS A 270 -5.73 -7.41 -17.29
C LYS A 270 -5.35 -6.94 -18.68
N SER A 271 -5.53 -5.65 -18.99
CA SER A 271 -5.11 -5.07 -20.26
C SER A 271 -3.58 -4.97 -20.39
N GLY A 272 -2.90 -4.78 -19.26
CA GLY A 272 -1.48 -4.44 -19.23
C GLY A 272 -1.22 -2.94 -19.41
N THR A 273 -2.23 -2.10 -19.17
CA THR A 273 -2.08 -0.65 -19.23
C THR A 273 -1.11 -0.18 -18.15
N ILE A 274 -0.23 0.73 -18.57
CA ILE A 274 0.85 1.31 -17.80
C ILE A 274 0.45 2.73 -17.45
N PHE A 275 0.74 3.14 -16.23
CA PHE A 275 0.44 4.46 -15.73
C PHE A 275 1.69 5.13 -15.18
N TYR A 276 1.76 6.45 -15.29
CA TYR A 276 2.67 7.26 -14.48
C TYR A 276 1.92 7.79 -13.27
N CYS A 277 2.28 7.34 -12.08
CA CYS A 277 1.74 7.88 -10.83
C CYS A 277 2.72 8.92 -10.29
N HIS A 278 2.38 10.20 -10.47
CA HIS A 278 3.18 11.31 -9.96
C HIS A 278 3.07 11.40 -8.44
N TYR A 279 4.15 11.80 -7.75
CA TYR A 279 4.09 12.06 -6.31
C TYR A 279 3.19 13.25 -5.94
N SER A 280 2.87 14.10 -6.92
CA SER A 280 1.84 15.15 -6.80
C SER A 280 0.42 14.58 -6.69
N GLY A 281 0.22 13.29 -7.00
CA GLY A 281 -1.08 12.62 -7.05
C GLY A 281 -1.75 12.66 -8.43
N LEU A 282 -1.10 13.22 -9.45
CA LEU A 282 -1.53 13.10 -10.84
C LEU A 282 -1.30 11.68 -11.36
N LEU A 283 -2.15 11.26 -12.30
CA LEU A 283 -2.10 9.94 -12.91
C LEU A 283 -2.22 10.05 -14.42
N ASP A 284 -1.18 9.64 -15.14
CA ASP A 284 -1.16 9.60 -16.60
C ASP A 284 -1.31 8.16 -17.09
N ASN A 285 -2.12 7.96 -18.13
CA ASN A 285 -2.18 6.68 -18.84
C ASN A 285 -1.14 6.71 -19.99
N LEU A 286 -0.21 5.76 -19.97
CA LEU A 286 0.93 5.69 -20.89
C LEU A 286 0.76 4.61 -21.98
N GLY A 287 -0.42 3.98 -22.07
CA GLY A 287 -0.67 2.88 -23.01
C GLY A 287 -0.14 1.54 -22.48
N THR A 288 0.32 0.66 -23.36
CA THR A 288 0.67 -0.74 -23.01
C THR A 288 2.10 -1.14 -23.39
N ASP A 289 2.86 -0.26 -24.04
CA ASP A 289 4.23 -0.53 -24.48
C ASP A 289 5.21 -0.10 -23.40
N PHE A 290 5.62 -1.04 -22.56
CA PHE A 290 6.53 -0.73 -21.46
C PHE A 290 7.92 -0.31 -21.94
N GLY A 291 8.41 -0.92 -23.02
CA GLY A 291 9.72 -0.62 -23.57
C GLY A 291 9.83 0.82 -24.02
N THR A 292 8.88 1.28 -24.83
CA THR A 292 8.83 2.68 -25.29
C THR A 292 8.70 3.64 -24.10
N VAL A 293 7.80 3.36 -23.17
CA VAL A 293 7.55 4.21 -22.00
C VAL A 293 8.79 4.36 -21.11
N ILE A 294 9.44 3.25 -20.73
CA ILE A 294 10.61 3.32 -19.84
C ILE A 294 11.80 4.01 -20.52
N LEU A 295 11.99 3.82 -21.82
CA LEU A 295 13.05 4.49 -22.60
C LEU A 295 12.81 5.99 -22.68
N ASP A 296 11.57 6.42 -22.91
CA ASP A 296 11.24 7.85 -22.98
C ASP A 296 11.38 8.53 -21.63
N CYS A 297 10.93 7.89 -20.54
CA CYS A 297 11.17 8.38 -19.18
C CYS A 297 12.67 8.46 -18.85
N ALA A 298 13.46 7.42 -19.17
CA ALA A 298 14.90 7.41 -18.93
C ALA A 298 15.61 8.58 -19.66
N LYS A 299 15.25 8.85 -20.93
CA LYS A 299 15.79 9.98 -21.70
C LYS A 299 15.43 11.33 -21.07
N SER A 300 14.21 11.48 -20.55
CA SER A 300 13.77 12.74 -19.93
C SER A 300 14.40 13.02 -18.56
N THR A 301 14.70 11.98 -17.78
CA THR A 301 15.27 12.12 -16.43
C THR A 301 16.80 12.28 -16.46
N THR A 302 17.44 11.89 -17.56
CA THR A 302 18.89 12.06 -17.71
C THR A 302 19.24 13.53 -17.89
N PRO A 303 20.15 14.10 -17.09
CA PRO A 303 20.71 15.41 -17.39
C PRO A 303 21.29 15.36 -18.80
N GLN A 304 20.78 16.19 -19.73
CA GLN A 304 21.42 16.34 -21.02
C GLN A 304 22.82 16.89 -20.75
N HIS A 305 23.81 16.02 -20.76
CA HIS A 305 25.19 16.45 -20.88
C HIS A 305 25.27 17.13 -22.24
N ASN A 306 25.26 18.47 -22.23
CA ASN A 306 25.65 19.27 -23.37
C ASN A 306 26.99 18.72 -23.86
N LEU A 307 26.96 18.08 -25.02
CA LEU A 307 28.14 17.74 -25.80
C LEU A 307 28.94 19.02 -26.12
#